data_AF-A0A9D2TLY1-F1
#
_entry.id   AF-A0A9D2TLY1-F1
#
_cell.length_a   1.000
_cell.length_b   1.000
_cell.length_c   1.000
_cell.angle_alpha   90.00
_cell.angle_beta   90.00
_cell.angle_gamma   90.00
#
_symmetry.space_group_name_H-M   'P 1'
#
loop_
_entity.id
_entity.type
_entity.pdbx_description
1 polymer ?
#
loop_
_entity_poly.entity_id
_entity_poly.type
_entity_poly.pdbx_seq_one_letter_code
_entity_poly.pdbx_strand_id
1 'polypeptide(L)'
;MMKFCPECGYKLEANVKFCPECGYRLSDLQKQDNSSLKKEIKFESSEDLIKHFLKNAHENADISIAPEITEKKLVSAAETIGNGADTMKVTGLIDTTVFHSGKEGILFLGDKVYLRPAFGNSVCIEYDSIKNVKYEEKESRDANNKVSIEKILDVHKTDGDLLRFSSKDYGFNFPLKLLSEILSGILSDVNVIETTDQFLLLKDMGTECILLYLKIVTNYLYEDDGQLDNEEYKELIGLMGRLNVSKELADALRTYRVEKIKVPTEDLITDIRNYIPRGSVPTIFQSLLNDILSISKNNPDEWKNDEIFVRYQRLFGVSDAQVDFFVRRLLQDRRIIEEKIDDNTIKRAMSELAAIGTAAGVSLAALAVTGGVSTGIWGGLFTISMASTGGMALGLAAIGGLGYGAYRGVKYFSGTAESEKYAIRSTMLQQKIKELQKSENYLIEDINWTTTKIAELIEKKNQILANHEQLLEYIQMAKSLDAGSRLIFDEEKKSQINILLSHLPEKLDFNKFEELVKKTQYQIPFREYVYACYQSNGNGEYILQNIDDEEKLEKLDQILETVGYYDLSKSTVAKTNVLMKKGISGLKGLINGQNE
;
A
#
# COMPACT_ATOMS: atom_id res chain seq x y z
N MET A 1 -25.64 -24.72 40.61
CA MET A 1 -25.04 -24.90 39.26
C MET A 1 -23.74 -25.68 39.42
N MET A 2 -23.61 -26.84 38.76
CA MET A 2 -22.30 -27.50 38.62
C MET A 2 -21.48 -26.70 37.60
N LYS A 3 -20.22 -26.37 37.93
CA LYS A 3 -19.32 -25.64 37.04
C LYS A 3 -18.38 -26.65 36.36
N PHE A 4 -18.10 -26.45 35.08
CA PHE A 4 -17.13 -27.24 34.31
C PHE A 4 -15.97 -26.33 33.91
N CYS A 5 -14.77 -26.88 33.77
CA CYS A 5 -13.63 -26.16 33.26
C CYS A 5 -13.85 -25.82 31.78
N PRO A 6 -13.70 -24.56 31.34
CA PRO A 6 -13.95 -24.16 29.97
C PRO A 6 -12.93 -24.72 28.97
N GLU A 7 -11.73 -25.09 29.43
CA GLU A 7 -10.71 -25.66 28.55
C GLU A 7 -10.81 -27.18 28.37
N CYS A 8 -11.04 -27.93 29.44
CA CYS A 8 -10.96 -29.39 29.39
C CYS A 8 -12.27 -30.10 29.75
N GLY A 9 -13.32 -29.36 30.12
CA GLY A 9 -14.62 -29.94 30.48
C GLY A 9 -14.64 -30.68 31.83
N TYR A 10 -13.56 -30.63 32.62
CA TYR A 10 -13.52 -31.26 33.93
C TYR A 10 -14.54 -30.64 34.91
N LYS A 11 -15.20 -31.47 35.70
CA LYS A 11 -16.20 -31.02 36.68
C LYS A 11 -15.51 -30.35 37.87
N LEU A 12 -15.78 -29.07 38.07
CA LEU A 12 -15.16 -28.27 39.13
C LEU A 12 -16.00 -28.31 40.41
N GLU A 13 -15.33 -28.55 41.54
CA GLU A 13 -15.91 -28.33 42.86
C GLU A 13 -16.02 -26.82 43.17
N ALA A 14 -16.89 -26.45 44.10
CA ALA A 14 -17.09 -25.03 44.44
C ALA A 14 -15.81 -24.41 45.01
N ASN A 15 -15.45 -23.20 44.53
CA ASN A 15 -14.33 -22.37 45.00
C ASN A 15 -12.90 -22.82 44.68
N VAL A 16 -12.68 -23.58 43.60
CA VAL A 16 -11.31 -23.84 43.09
C VAL A 16 -10.78 -22.68 42.24
N LYS A 17 -9.53 -22.25 42.50
CA LYS A 17 -8.86 -21.15 41.76
C LYS A 17 -8.19 -21.60 40.46
N PHE A 18 -7.86 -22.88 40.36
CA PHE A 18 -7.23 -23.51 39.21
C PHE A 18 -7.92 -24.85 38.93
N CYS A 19 -8.01 -25.23 37.66
CA CYS A 19 -8.48 -26.56 37.27
C CYS A 19 -7.43 -27.61 37.68
N PRO A 20 -7.79 -28.65 38.45
CA PRO A 20 -6.85 -29.67 38.89
C PRO A 20 -6.36 -30.59 37.77
N GLU A 21 -7.07 -30.67 36.63
CA GLU A 21 -6.67 -31.49 35.48
C GLU A 21 -5.73 -30.76 34.52
N CYS A 22 -6.09 -29.55 34.07
CA CYS A 22 -5.33 -28.83 33.04
C CYS A 22 -4.55 -27.60 33.53
N GLY A 23 -4.68 -27.23 34.82
CA GLY A 23 -4.01 -26.05 35.39
C GLY A 23 -4.63 -24.70 35.01
N TYR A 24 -5.72 -24.68 34.24
CA TYR A 24 -6.40 -23.45 33.82
C TYR A 24 -6.83 -22.58 35.01
N ARG A 25 -6.50 -21.29 34.96
CA ARG A 25 -6.75 -20.34 36.06
C ARG A 25 -8.17 -19.78 36.00
N LEU A 26 -9.01 -20.14 36.97
CA LEU A 26 -10.43 -19.78 36.99
C LEU A 26 -10.69 -18.36 37.52
N SER A 27 -9.68 -17.69 38.08
CA SER A 27 -9.78 -16.28 38.49
C SER A 27 -9.93 -15.31 37.31
N ASP A 28 -9.68 -15.76 36.07
CA ASP A 28 -9.89 -14.94 34.87
C ASP A 28 -11.38 -14.81 34.50
N LEU A 29 -12.23 -15.73 34.99
CA LEU A 29 -13.69 -15.63 34.88
C LEU A 29 -14.28 -14.56 35.82
N GLN A 30 -13.59 -14.22 36.92
CA GLN A 30 -14.07 -13.23 37.89
C GLN A 30 -13.91 -11.77 37.40
N LYS A 31 -13.25 -11.53 36.26
CA LYS A 31 -13.24 -10.21 35.62
C LYS A 31 -14.52 -9.90 34.81
N GLN A 32 -15.39 -10.89 34.59
CA GLN A 32 -16.63 -10.71 33.83
C GLN A 32 -17.90 -10.65 34.68
N ASP A 33 -17.80 -10.86 36.00
CA ASP A 33 -18.93 -10.82 36.95
C ASP A 33 -18.97 -9.53 37.80
N ASN A 34 -18.59 -8.38 37.22
CA ASN A 34 -18.99 -7.06 37.74
C ASN A 34 -20.23 -6.58 36.98
N SER A 35 -21.37 -7.23 37.27
CA SER A 35 -22.69 -6.77 36.90
C SER A 35 -23.08 -5.55 37.75
N SER A 36 -22.67 -4.34 37.34
CA SER A 36 -23.29 -3.05 37.69
C SER A 36 -22.66 -1.97 36.82
N LEU A 37 -23.47 -1.34 35.96
CA LEU A 37 -23.16 -0.40 34.86
C LEU A 37 -22.82 -1.09 33.51
N LYS A 38 -23.81 -1.76 32.90
CA LYS A 38 -23.86 -1.86 31.43
C LYS A 38 -24.04 -0.44 30.91
N LYS A 39 -22.95 0.19 30.51
CA LYS A 39 -23.00 1.40 29.68
C LYS A 39 -23.63 0.95 28.35
N GLU A 40 -24.79 1.46 27.99
CA GLU A 40 -25.34 1.29 26.64
C GLU A 40 -24.28 1.80 25.67
N ILE A 41 -23.66 0.90 24.91
CA ILE A 41 -22.69 1.27 23.88
C ILE A 41 -23.54 1.77 22.72
N LYS A 42 -23.67 3.09 22.59
CA LYS A 42 -24.17 3.70 21.35
C LYS A 42 -23.04 3.83 20.35
N PHE A 43 -23.23 3.29 19.17
CA PHE A 43 -22.37 3.44 18.00
C PHE A 43 -22.71 4.74 17.27
N GLU A 44 -21.71 5.38 16.67
CA GLU A 44 -21.91 6.61 15.91
C GLU A 44 -22.70 6.34 14.62
N SER A 45 -22.34 5.30 13.86
CA SER A 45 -23.08 4.83 12.69
C SER A 45 -23.51 3.37 12.76
N SER A 46 -24.45 3.02 11.88
CA SER A 46 -24.73 1.63 11.48
C SER A 46 -23.50 0.91 10.93
N GLU A 47 -22.63 1.57 10.16
CA GLU A 47 -21.39 0.96 9.65
C GLU A 47 -20.45 0.55 10.79
N ASP A 48 -20.28 1.41 11.79
CA ASP A 48 -19.43 1.12 12.96
C ASP A 48 -19.96 -0.09 13.75
N LEU A 49 -21.28 -0.17 13.92
CA LEU A 49 -21.94 -1.31 14.54
C LEU A 49 -21.72 -2.59 13.73
N ILE A 50 -21.97 -2.56 12.42
CA ILE A 50 -21.80 -3.71 11.53
C ILE A 50 -20.36 -4.23 11.65
N LYS A 51 -19.36 -3.35 11.50
CA LYS A 51 -17.94 -3.73 11.61
C LYS A 51 -17.61 -4.33 12.97
N HIS A 52 -18.17 -3.78 14.05
CA HIS A 52 -17.97 -4.30 15.40
C HIS A 52 -18.50 -5.73 15.57
N PHE A 53 -19.74 -5.99 15.15
CA PHE A 53 -20.34 -7.32 15.26
C PHE A 53 -19.63 -8.33 14.36
N LEU A 54 -19.28 -7.96 13.12
CA LEU A 54 -18.55 -8.83 12.21
C LEU A 54 -17.15 -9.18 12.75
N LYS A 55 -16.45 -8.23 13.37
CA LYS A 55 -15.11 -8.45 13.94
C LYS A 55 -15.12 -9.38 15.15
N ASN A 56 -16.18 -9.32 15.95
CA ASN A 56 -16.34 -10.14 17.16
C ASN A 56 -17.12 -11.44 16.91
N ALA A 57 -17.51 -11.72 15.67
CA ALA A 57 -18.21 -12.95 15.34
C ALA A 57 -17.27 -14.15 15.51
N HIS A 58 -17.72 -15.15 16.28
CA HIS A 58 -17.04 -16.43 16.45
C HIS A 58 -17.63 -17.54 15.57
N GLU A 59 -18.34 -17.16 14.50
CA GLU A 59 -18.96 -18.11 13.60
C GLU A 59 -17.92 -18.74 12.66
N ASN A 60 -18.14 -20.00 12.24
CA ASN A 60 -17.31 -20.69 11.24
C ASN A 60 -17.53 -20.14 9.81
N ALA A 61 -17.87 -18.86 9.67
CA ALA A 61 -18.16 -18.21 8.40
C ALA A 61 -16.94 -17.42 7.90
N ASP A 62 -16.77 -17.35 6.58
CA ASP A 62 -15.72 -16.54 5.96
C ASP A 62 -16.17 -15.07 5.96
N ILE A 63 -15.73 -14.32 6.98
CA ILE A 63 -16.11 -12.93 7.19
C ILE A 63 -14.99 -12.03 6.68
N SER A 64 -15.36 -11.05 5.86
CA SER A 64 -14.47 -10.00 5.37
C SER A 64 -15.10 -8.64 5.65
N ILE A 65 -14.31 -7.70 6.18
CA ILE A 65 -14.80 -6.38 6.59
C ILE A 65 -14.07 -5.33 5.75
N ALA A 66 -14.78 -4.34 5.24
CA ALA A 66 -14.14 -3.28 4.47
C ALA A 66 -13.20 -2.43 5.35
N PRO A 67 -12.04 -2.02 4.83
CA PRO A 67 -11.57 -2.18 3.44
C PRO A 67 -10.86 -3.52 3.12
N GLU A 68 -10.78 -4.47 4.05
CA GLU A 68 -10.09 -5.75 3.95
C GLU A 68 -10.89 -6.83 3.21
N ILE A 69 -11.48 -6.48 2.06
CA ILE A 69 -12.17 -7.41 1.18
C ILE A 69 -11.38 -7.50 -0.12
N THR A 70 -11.04 -8.72 -0.56
CA THR A 70 -10.30 -8.87 -1.83
C THR A 70 -11.15 -8.37 -2.99
N GLU A 71 -10.53 -7.67 -3.95
CA GLU A 71 -11.25 -7.07 -5.09
C GLU A 71 -12.11 -8.10 -5.84
N LYS A 72 -11.57 -9.31 -6.06
CA LYS A 72 -12.30 -10.40 -6.70
C LYS A 72 -13.56 -10.81 -5.93
N LYS A 73 -13.48 -10.96 -4.59
CA LYS A 73 -14.64 -11.28 -3.75
C LYS A 73 -15.62 -10.11 -3.74
N LEU A 74 -15.13 -8.89 -3.61
CA LEU A 74 -15.93 -7.68 -3.54
C LEU A 74 -16.76 -7.47 -4.81
N VAL A 75 -16.13 -7.55 -5.99
CA VAL A 75 -16.82 -7.44 -7.29
C VAL A 75 -17.86 -8.54 -7.46
N SER A 76 -17.48 -9.79 -7.16
CA SER A 76 -18.38 -10.93 -7.25
C SER A 76 -19.59 -10.77 -6.33
N ALA A 77 -19.38 -10.36 -5.08
CA ALA A 77 -20.45 -10.19 -4.09
C ALA A 77 -21.36 -9.00 -4.43
N ALA A 78 -20.80 -7.88 -4.88
CA ALA A 78 -21.57 -6.73 -5.33
C ALA A 78 -22.47 -7.07 -6.52
N GLU A 79 -21.95 -7.81 -7.51
CA GLU A 79 -22.72 -8.24 -8.68
C GLU A 79 -23.81 -9.26 -8.33
N THR A 80 -23.46 -10.27 -7.52
CA THR A 80 -24.33 -11.43 -7.30
C THR A 80 -25.23 -11.32 -6.07
N ILE A 81 -24.71 -10.86 -4.93
CA ILE A 81 -25.47 -10.68 -3.69
C ILE A 81 -26.08 -9.28 -3.68
N GLY A 82 -25.30 -8.25 -4.01
CA GLY A 82 -25.73 -6.86 -3.95
C GLY A 82 -26.62 -6.38 -5.11
N ASN A 83 -26.91 -7.22 -6.10
CA ASN A 83 -27.62 -6.85 -7.33
C ASN A 83 -27.03 -5.62 -8.04
N GLY A 84 -25.71 -5.54 -8.14
CA GLY A 84 -24.99 -4.41 -8.71
C GLY A 84 -24.74 -3.26 -7.73
N ALA A 85 -24.61 -3.57 -6.43
CA ALA A 85 -24.24 -2.59 -5.41
C ALA A 85 -22.89 -1.93 -5.73
N ASP A 86 -22.74 -0.67 -5.31
CA ASP A 86 -21.47 0.05 -5.44
C ASP A 86 -20.42 -0.61 -4.53
N THR A 87 -19.33 -1.10 -5.11
CA THR A 87 -18.26 -1.79 -4.39
C THR A 87 -17.56 -0.89 -3.38
N MET A 88 -17.51 0.42 -3.63
CA MET A 88 -16.89 1.38 -2.71
C MET A 88 -17.69 1.56 -1.41
N LYS A 89 -18.96 1.14 -1.39
CA LYS A 89 -19.89 1.34 -0.28
C LYS A 89 -20.14 0.09 0.56
N VAL A 90 -19.57 -1.05 0.16
CA VAL A 90 -19.73 -2.31 0.86
C VAL A 90 -18.98 -2.26 2.18
N THR A 91 -19.70 -2.36 3.30
CA THR A 91 -19.14 -2.32 4.66
C THR A 91 -18.57 -3.68 5.10
N GLY A 92 -19.18 -4.78 4.66
CA GLY A 92 -18.79 -6.13 5.05
C GLY A 92 -19.44 -7.24 4.23
N LEU A 93 -18.82 -8.41 4.25
CA LEU A 93 -19.25 -9.61 3.55
C LEU A 93 -19.14 -10.81 4.48
N ILE A 94 -20.21 -11.59 4.58
CA ILE A 94 -20.16 -12.97 5.09
C ILE A 94 -20.32 -13.88 3.89
N ASP A 95 -19.25 -14.55 3.49
CA ASP A 95 -19.23 -15.49 2.36
C ASP A 95 -19.61 -16.89 2.85
N THR A 96 -20.69 -17.43 2.30
CA THR A 96 -21.16 -18.79 2.60
C THR A 96 -20.85 -19.79 1.47
N THR A 97 -20.12 -19.37 0.44
CA THR A 97 -19.78 -20.26 -0.68
C THR A 97 -18.71 -21.27 -0.28
N VAL A 98 -18.89 -22.52 -0.72
CA VAL A 98 -17.94 -23.63 -0.43
C VAL A 98 -16.51 -23.33 -0.90
N PHE A 99 -16.36 -22.50 -1.93
CA PHE A 99 -15.06 -22.15 -2.53
C PHE A 99 -14.65 -20.68 -2.31
N HIS A 100 -15.23 -20.01 -1.30
CA HIS A 100 -14.82 -18.64 -0.91
C HIS A 100 -14.83 -17.63 -2.07
N SER A 101 -15.83 -17.76 -2.95
CA SER A 101 -15.98 -16.98 -4.18
C SER A 101 -16.75 -15.67 -3.99
N GLY A 102 -17.40 -15.47 -2.84
CA GLY A 102 -18.23 -14.30 -2.55
C GLY A 102 -19.54 -14.23 -3.32
N LYS A 103 -20.09 -15.36 -3.81
CA LYS A 103 -21.31 -15.38 -4.64
C LYS A 103 -22.61 -15.60 -3.87
N GLU A 104 -22.51 -16.02 -2.62
CA GLU A 104 -23.61 -16.41 -1.74
C GLU A 104 -23.26 -15.96 -0.33
N GLY A 105 -24.28 -15.63 0.48
CA GLY A 105 -24.10 -15.17 1.85
C GLY A 105 -24.79 -13.84 2.11
N ILE A 106 -24.13 -12.96 2.86
CA ILE A 106 -24.68 -11.67 3.30
C ILE A 106 -23.72 -10.54 2.92
N LEU A 107 -24.23 -9.52 2.23
CA LEU A 107 -23.49 -8.31 1.87
C LEU A 107 -24.09 -7.12 2.62
N PHE A 108 -23.27 -6.45 3.40
CA PHE A 108 -23.68 -5.29 4.21
C PHE A 108 -23.26 -3.99 3.54
N LEU A 109 -24.21 -3.05 3.47
CA LEU A 109 -23.97 -1.63 3.34
C LEU A 109 -24.42 -0.98 4.67
N GLY A 110 -24.15 0.31 4.84
CA GLY A 110 -24.52 1.05 6.04
C GLY A 110 -26.01 1.41 6.16
N ASP A 111 -26.78 1.37 5.08
CA ASP A 111 -28.23 1.68 5.03
C ASP A 111 -29.10 0.44 4.71
N LYS A 112 -28.48 -0.64 4.24
CA LYS A 112 -29.19 -1.86 3.85
C LYS A 112 -28.30 -3.10 3.89
N VAL A 113 -28.94 -4.26 3.91
CA VAL A 113 -28.27 -5.57 3.80
C VAL A 113 -28.89 -6.40 2.69
N TYR A 114 -28.06 -7.15 1.98
CA TYR A 114 -28.47 -8.13 0.99
C TYR A 114 -28.17 -9.54 1.47
N LEU A 115 -29.10 -10.45 1.26
CA LEU A 115 -28.96 -11.87 1.58
C LEU A 115 -29.18 -12.69 0.32
N ARG A 116 -28.29 -13.65 0.06
CA ARG A 116 -28.44 -14.60 -1.04
C ARG A 116 -28.14 -16.01 -0.57
N PRO A 117 -29.13 -16.92 -0.54
CA PRO A 117 -28.89 -18.33 -0.23
C PRO A 117 -28.26 -19.05 -1.42
N ALA A 118 -27.78 -20.27 -1.18
CA ALA A 118 -27.22 -21.09 -2.24
C ALA A 118 -28.22 -21.33 -3.38
N PHE A 119 -27.80 -21.04 -4.61
CA PHE A 119 -28.64 -21.12 -5.81
C PHE A 119 -29.94 -20.28 -5.80
N GLY A 120 -30.11 -19.36 -4.84
CA GLY A 120 -31.30 -18.52 -4.74
C GLY A 120 -31.12 -17.10 -5.28
N ASN A 121 -32.21 -16.34 -5.19
CA ASN A 121 -32.24 -14.92 -5.52
C ASN A 121 -31.81 -14.08 -4.32
N SER A 122 -31.27 -12.89 -4.60
CA SER A 122 -30.93 -11.92 -3.55
C SER A 122 -32.19 -11.22 -3.00
N VAL A 123 -32.20 -11.01 -1.69
CA VAL A 123 -33.22 -10.25 -0.95
C VAL A 123 -32.55 -9.06 -0.28
N CYS A 124 -33.12 -7.86 -0.47
CA CYS A 124 -32.65 -6.62 0.16
C CYS A 124 -33.53 -6.24 1.36
N ILE A 125 -32.90 -5.81 2.44
CA ILE A 125 -33.55 -5.25 3.63
C ILE A 125 -32.94 -3.86 3.88
N GLU A 126 -33.73 -2.82 3.67
CA GLU A 126 -33.36 -1.45 4.05
C GLU A 126 -33.56 -1.25 5.55
N TYR A 127 -32.58 -0.71 6.25
CA TYR A 127 -32.62 -0.62 7.72
C TYR A 127 -33.74 0.31 8.21
N ASP A 128 -33.97 1.43 7.53
CA ASP A 128 -35.06 2.37 7.83
C ASP A 128 -36.46 1.76 7.67
N SER A 129 -36.58 0.68 6.90
CA SER A 129 -37.85 -0.03 6.73
C SER A 129 -38.16 -0.97 7.90
N ILE A 130 -37.22 -1.24 8.79
CA ILE A 130 -37.36 -2.24 9.84
C ILE A 130 -38.10 -1.65 11.04
N LYS A 131 -39.18 -2.31 11.45
CA LYS A 131 -39.92 -2.00 12.68
C LYS A 131 -39.47 -2.86 13.85
N ASN A 132 -39.24 -4.15 13.60
CA ASN A 132 -38.87 -5.11 14.63
C ASN A 132 -38.20 -6.35 14.02
N VAL A 133 -37.31 -6.98 14.78
CA VAL A 133 -36.59 -8.20 14.39
C VAL A 133 -36.81 -9.26 15.46
N LYS A 134 -37.11 -10.50 15.05
CA LYS A 134 -37.27 -11.64 15.95
C LYS A 134 -36.50 -12.85 15.46
N TYR A 135 -35.72 -13.44 16.35
CA TYR A 135 -34.99 -14.68 16.10
C TYR A 135 -35.50 -15.78 17.04
N GLU A 136 -35.75 -16.97 16.49
CA GLU A 136 -36.16 -18.15 17.26
C GLU A 136 -35.53 -19.44 16.72
N GLU A 137 -35.32 -20.41 17.59
CA GLU A 137 -34.93 -21.77 17.24
C GLU A 137 -36.09 -22.72 17.58
N LYS A 138 -36.61 -23.43 16.57
CA LYS A 138 -37.71 -24.39 16.71
C LYS A 138 -37.20 -25.82 16.67
N GLU A 139 -37.39 -26.55 17.75
CA GLU A 139 -37.15 -27.99 17.79
C GLU A 139 -38.34 -28.77 17.24
N SER A 140 -38.05 -29.73 16.37
CA SER A 140 -39.02 -30.70 15.85
C SER A 140 -38.44 -32.11 15.99
N ARG A 141 -39.31 -33.11 16.19
CA ARG A 141 -38.92 -34.52 16.24
C ARG A 141 -39.58 -35.26 15.10
N ASP A 142 -38.79 -36.04 14.36
CA ASP A 142 -39.33 -36.95 13.35
C ASP A 142 -39.90 -38.22 13.99
N ALA A 143 -40.54 -39.05 13.17
CA ALA A 143 -41.11 -40.34 13.59
C ALA A 143 -40.07 -41.32 14.18
N ASN A 144 -38.77 -41.08 13.96
CA ASN A 144 -37.66 -41.87 14.47
C ASN A 144 -37.01 -41.24 15.72
N ASN A 145 -37.66 -40.25 16.34
CA ASN A 145 -37.17 -39.50 17.51
C ASN A 145 -35.86 -38.72 17.26
N LYS A 146 -35.53 -38.43 16.00
CA LYS A 146 -34.41 -37.54 15.64
C LYS A 146 -34.86 -36.10 15.80
N VAL A 147 -34.07 -35.33 16.54
CA VAL A 147 -34.31 -33.89 16.76
C VAL A 147 -33.75 -33.10 15.58
N SER A 148 -34.57 -32.24 14.99
CA SER A 148 -34.16 -31.23 14.01
C SER A 148 -34.45 -29.83 14.55
N ILE A 149 -33.44 -28.97 14.50
CA ILE A 149 -33.53 -27.56 14.89
C ILE A 149 -33.70 -26.72 13.62
N GLU A 150 -34.74 -25.90 13.58
CA GLU A 150 -34.94 -24.89 12.55
C GLU A 150 -34.69 -23.50 13.14
N LYS A 151 -33.72 -22.77 12.59
CA LYS A 151 -33.46 -21.37 12.93
C LYS A 151 -34.32 -20.46 12.04
N ILE A 152 -35.03 -19.52 12.65
CA ILE A 152 -35.96 -18.62 11.96
C ILE A 152 -35.66 -17.17 12.35
N LEU A 153 -35.57 -16.30 11.34
CA LEU A 153 -35.47 -14.86 11.48
C LEU A 153 -36.68 -14.20 10.82
N ASP A 154 -37.45 -13.45 11.60
CA ASP A 154 -38.58 -12.65 11.16
C ASP A 154 -38.22 -11.17 11.23
N VAL A 155 -38.30 -10.47 10.10
CA VAL A 155 -38.10 -9.02 9.98
C VAL A 155 -39.43 -8.38 9.64
N HIS A 156 -40.00 -7.66 10.61
CA HIS A 156 -41.24 -6.92 10.45
C HIS A 156 -40.93 -5.52 9.94
N LYS A 157 -41.51 -5.15 8.80
CA LYS A 157 -41.35 -3.82 8.21
C LYS A 157 -42.36 -2.81 8.73
N THR A 158 -42.09 -1.54 8.50
CA THR A 158 -42.94 -0.39 8.88
C THR A 158 -44.23 -0.33 8.06
N ASP A 159 -44.19 -0.77 6.80
CA ASP A 159 -45.35 -0.90 5.89
C ASP A 159 -46.29 -2.07 6.23
N GLY A 160 -45.89 -2.95 7.16
CA GLY A 160 -46.65 -4.12 7.58
C GLY A 160 -46.18 -5.43 6.94
N ASP A 161 -45.25 -5.40 6.00
CA ASP A 161 -44.69 -6.59 5.38
C ASP A 161 -43.86 -7.41 6.38
N LEU A 162 -43.83 -8.73 6.17
CA LEU A 162 -43.04 -9.67 6.96
C LEU A 162 -42.08 -10.42 6.03
N LEU A 163 -40.78 -10.22 6.23
CA LEU A 163 -39.75 -11.05 5.62
C LEU A 163 -39.36 -12.16 6.60
N ARG A 164 -39.52 -13.42 6.18
CA ARG A 164 -39.14 -14.60 6.97
C ARG A 164 -38.00 -15.35 6.30
N PHE A 165 -36.96 -15.62 7.07
CA PHE A 165 -35.79 -16.36 6.64
C PHE A 165 -35.63 -17.60 7.53
N SER A 166 -35.53 -18.80 6.92
CA SER A 166 -35.34 -20.05 7.65
C SER A 166 -34.06 -20.75 7.22
N SER A 167 -33.41 -21.43 8.17
CA SER A 167 -32.35 -22.41 7.91
C SER A 167 -32.73 -23.52 6.92
N LYS A 168 -34.02 -23.76 6.64
CA LYS A 168 -34.47 -24.66 5.58
C LYS A 168 -34.21 -24.10 4.19
N ASP A 169 -34.39 -22.79 4.00
CA ASP A 169 -34.24 -22.12 2.71
C ASP A 169 -32.79 -21.63 2.49
N TYR A 170 -32.11 -21.26 3.58
CA TYR A 170 -30.77 -20.67 3.55
C TYR A 170 -29.65 -21.65 3.92
N GLY A 171 -30.00 -22.83 4.43
CA GLY A 171 -29.06 -23.80 5.00
C GLY A 171 -28.80 -23.55 6.49
N PHE A 172 -28.48 -24.63 7.22
CA PHE A 172 -28.34 -24.61 8.68
C PHE A 172 -27.21 -23.72 9.21
N ASN A 173 -26.15 -23.59 8.41
CA ASN A 173 -24.96 -22.80 8.74
C ASN A 173 -25.08 -21.34 8.32
N PHE A 174 -26.18 -20.92 7.69
CA PHE A 174 -26.38 -19.53 7.34
C PHE A 174 -26.50 -18.67 8.62
N PRO A 175 -25.82 -17.53 8.69
CA PRO A 175 -25.60 -16.77 9.93
C PRO A 175 -26.81 -15.93 10.37
N LEU A 176 -28.01 -16.53 10.44
CA LEU A 176 -29.26 -15.84 10.76
C LEU A 176 -29.27 -15.22 12.16
N LYS A 177 -28.55 -15.82 13.11
CA LYS A 177 -28.47 -15.31 14.48
C LYS A 177 -27.65 -14.02 14.52
N LEU A 178 -26.42 -14.05 13.99
CA LEU A 178 -25.57 -12.87 13.87
C LEU A 178 -26.27 -11.74 13.11
N LEU A 179 -26.95 -12.06 12.00
CA LEU A 179 -27.75 -11.06 11.28
C LEU A 179 -28.84 -10.45 12.18
N SER A 180 -29.55 -11.25 12.98
CA SER A 180 -30.58 -10.74 13.89
C SER A 180 -30.01 -9.79 14.95
N GLU A 181 -28.81 -10.08 15.45
CA GLU A 181 -28.11 -9.26 16.44
C GLU A 181 -27.71 -7.92 15.82
N ILE A 182 -27.15 -7.94 14.60
CA ILE A 182 -26.80 -6.72 13.85
C ILE A 182 -28.05 -5.88 13.58
N LEU A 183 -29.11 -6.46 13.02
CA LEU A 183 -30.32 -5.71 12.68
C LEU A 183 -31.01 -5.13 13.94
N SER A 184 -31.02 -5.88 15.04
CA SER A 184 -31.56 -5.38 16.31
C SER A 184 -30.71 -4.23 16.87
N GLY A 185 -29.39 -4.35 16.80
CA GLY A 185 -28.47 -3.29 17.22
C GLY A 185 -28.62 -2.02 16.39
N ILE A 186 -28.85 -2.13 15.07
CA ILE A 186 -29.11 -0.96 14.21
C ILE A 186 -30.38 -0.21 14.64
N LEU A 187 -31.38 -0.89 15.22
CA LEU A 187 -32.61 -0.23 15.68
C LEU A 187 -32.45 0.50 17.03
N SER A 188 -31.57 0.03 17.91
CA SER A 188 -31.48 0.54 19.29
C SER A 188 -30.20 1.31 19.60
N ASP A 189 -29.10 0.97 18.93
CA ASP A 189 -27.75 1.26 19.42
C ASP A 189 -26.96 2.18 18.47
N VAL A 190 -27.57 2.76 17.42
CA VAL A 190 -26.88 3.66 16.47
C VAL A 190 -27.45 5.08 16.52
N ASN A 191 -26.59 6.08 16.31
CA ASN A 191 -27.03 7.47 16.21
C ASN A 191 -27.50 7.84 14.79
N VAL A 192 -26.83 7.31 13.77
CA VAL A 192 -27.12 7.59 12.35
C VAL A 192 -27.07 6.31 11.54
N ILE A 193 -28.05 6.13 10.65
CA ILE A 193 -28.00 5.14 9.57
C ILE A 193 -27.45 5.84 8.34
N GLU A 194 -26.29 5.41 7.87
CA GLU A 194 -25.64 6.01 6.70
C GLU A 194 -24.80 4.98 5.96
N THR A 195 -24.69 5.14 4.65
CA THR A 195 -23.73 4.42 3.82
C THR A 195 -22.72 5.40 3.27
N THR A 196 -21.45 5.15 3.52
CA THR A 196 -20.34 5.99 3.10
C THR A 196 -19.32 5.21 2.28
N ASP A 197 -18.49 5.92 1.52
CA ASP A 197 -17.40 5.29 0.79
C ASP A 197 -16.39 4.73 1.80
N GLN A 198 -16.12 3.43 1.71
CA GLN A 198 -15.16 2.69 2.53
C GLN A 198 -13.73 2.86 2.03
N PHE A 199 -13.57 3.51 0.87
CA PHE A 199 -12.31 3.76 0.23
C PHE A 199 -12.28 5.13 -0.46
N LEU A 200 -11.24 5.92 -0.17
CA LEU A 200 -11.01 7.23 -0.76
C LEU A 200 -9.52 7.42 -1.05
N LEU A 201 -9.18 7.83 -2.28
CA LEU A 201 -7.81 8.13 -2.67
C LEU A 201 -7.44 9.57 -2.28
N LEU A 202 -6.19 9.81 -1.85
CA LEU A 202 -5.78 11.14 -1.39
C LEU A 202 -5.81 12.22 -2.49
N LYS A 203 -5.71 11.82 -3.76
CA LYS A 203 -5.88 12.71 -4.93
C LYS A 203 -7.34 13.12 -5.20
N ASP A 204 -8.29 12.34 -4.68
CA ASP A 204 -9.73 12.56 -4.88
C ASP A 204 -10.32 13.34 -3.68
N MET A 205 -9.51 13.62 -2.65
CA MET A 205 -9.86 14.50 -1.55
C MET A 205 -9.71 15.97 -1.96
N GLY A 206 -10.53 16.84 -1.37
CA GLY A 206 -10.45 18.28 -1.60
C GLY A 206 -9.12 18.89 -1.13
N THR A 207 -8.77 20.03 -1.72
CA THR A 207 -7.57 20.84 -1.41
C THR A 207 -7.41 21.03 0.11
N GLU A 208 -8.47 21.44 0.80
CA GLU A 208 -8.47 21.69 2.24
C GLU A 208 -8.12 20.43 3.04
N CYS A 209 -8.61 19.26 2.62
CA CYS A 209 -8.33 17.99 3.28
C CYS A 209 -6.86 17.58 3.09
N ILE A 210 -6.30 17.77 1.90
CA ILE A 210 -4.87 17.52 1.63
C ILE A 210 -3.99 18.49 2.43
N LEU A 211 -4.41 19.75 2.57
CA LEU A 211 -3.69 20.71 3.41
C LEU A 211 -3.67 20.27 4.87
N LEU A 212 -4.81 19.86 5.43
CA LEU A 212 -4.89 19.33 6.81
C LEU A 212 -3.99 18.11 6.99
N TYR A 213 -4.01 17.17 6.03
CA TYR A 213 -3.13 16.01 6.00
C TYR A 213 -1.66 16.41 6.12
N LEU A 214 -1.20 17.34 5.27
CA LEU A 214 0.18 17.81 5.25
C LEU A 214 0.55 18.64 6.49
N LYS A 215 -0.41 19.36 7.09
CA LYS A 215 -0.20 20.06 8.37
C LYS A 215 0.05 19.07 9.51
N ILE A 216 -0.68 17.96 9.56
CA ILE A 216 -0.46 16.92 10.58
C ILE A 216 0.94 16.31 10.44
N VAL A 217 1.37 16.03 9.21
CA VAL A 217 2.73 15.56 8.92
C VAL A 217 3.78 16.61 9.33
N THR A 218 3.53 17.88 9.02
CA THR A 218 4.42 18.98 9.39
C THR A 218 4.55 19.13 10.90
N ASN A 219 3.45 18.95 11.65
CA ASN A 219 3.47 18.96 13.11
C ASN A 219 4.34 17.83 13.66
N TYR A 220 4.25 16.62 13.10
CA TYR A 220 5.08 15.50 13.56
C TYR A 220 6.57 15.82 13.46
N LEU A 221 7.02 16.34 12.31
CA LEU A 221 8.41 16.72 12.11
C LEU A 221 8.84 17.87 13.05
N TYR A 222 7.95 18.82 13.30
CA TYR A 222 8.22 19.98 14.14
C TYR A 222 8.28 19.65 15.65
N GLU A 223 7.57 18.61 16.10
CA GLU A 223 7.39 18.31 17.52
C GLU A 223 8.62 17.70 18.21
N ASP A 224 9.61 17.21 17.45
CA ASP A 224 10.85 16.66 17.99
C ASP A 224 11.75 17.75 18.59
N ASP A 225 12.17 18.73 17.77
CA ASP A 225 13.12 19.77 18.16
C ASP A 225 12.58 21.21 18.06
N GLY A 226 11.33 21.39 17.64
CA GLY A 226 10.70 22.70 17.46
C GLY A 226 11.20 23.45 16.21
N GLN A 227 11.90 22.79 15.30
CA GLN A 227 12.37 23.34 14.03
C GLN A 227 12.09 22.36 12.89
N LEU A 228 12.38 22.77 11.66
CA LEU A 228 12.39 21.88 10.50
C LEU A 228 13.79 21.96 9.91
N ASP A 229 14.61 20.95 10.17
CA ASP A 229 15.97 20.90 9.65
C ASP A 229 16.01 20.48 8.17
N ASN A 230 17.21 20.42 7.60
CA ASN A 230 17.40 20.11 6.18
C ASN A 230 16.95 18.69 5.79
N GLU A 231 17.03 17.71 6.70
CA GLU A 231 16.58 16.33 6.44
C GLU A 231 15.05 16.26 6.52
N GLU A 232 14.43 16.87 7.53
CA GLU A 232 12.97 16.95 7.66
C GLU A 232 12.33 17.71 6.50
N TYR A 233 12.97 18.81 6.09
CA TYR A 233 12.52 19.57 4.94
C TYR A 233 12.59 18.74 3.66
N LYS A 234 13.69 18.00 3.46
CA LYS A 234 13.84 17.09 2.32
C LYS A 234 12.72 16.05 2.31
N GLU A 235 12.44 15.40 3.44
CA GLU A 235 11.42 14.35 3.51
C GLU A 235 9.99 14.89 3.34
N LEU A 236 9.69 16.07 3.90
CA LEU A 236 8.40 16.74 3.71
C LEU A 236 8.17 17.16 2.26
N ILE A 237 9.16 17.80 1.63
CA ILE A 237 9.06 18.18 0.21
C ILE A 237 9.01 16.93 -0.68
N GLY A 238 9.77 15.88 -0.34
CA GLY A 238 9.68 14.58 -0.98
C GLY A 238 8.26 14.02 -0.94
N LEU A 239 7.59 14.07 0.22
CA LEU A 239 6.17 13.71 0.33
C LEU A 239 5.28 14.59 -0.55
N MET A 240 5.52 15.90 -0.62
CA MET A 240 4.77 16.79 -1.53
C MET A 240 4.95 16.40 -3.00
N GLY A 241 6.17 16.03 -3.41
CA GLY A 241 6.49 15.49 -4.74
C GLY A 241 5.71 14.21 -5.06
N ARG A 242 5.66 13.29 -4.10
CA ARG A 242 4.90 12.02 -4.18
C ARG A 242 3.40 12.27 -4.34
N LEU A 243 2.84 13.15 -3.52
CA LEU A 243 1.43 13.49 -3.53
C LEU A 243 1.02 14.40 -4.71
N ASN A 244 1.99 14.92 -5.47
CA ASN A 244 1.76 15.85 -6.58
C ASN A 244 0.92 17.06 -6.12
N VAL A 245 1.35 17.69 -5.04
CA VAL A 245 0.66 18.81 -4.39
C VAL A 245 0.52 19.99 -5.34
N SER A 246 -0.66 20.63 -5.39
CA SER A 246 -0.85 21.81 -6.24
C SER A 246 0.02 22.97 -5.74
N LYS A 247 0.29 23.95 -6.61
CA LYS A 247 1.06 25.13 -6.23
C LYS A 247 0.39 25.91 -5.09
N GLU A 248 -0.93 26.04 -5.15
CA GLU A 248 -1.73 26.72 -4.13
C GLU A 248 -1.57 26.06 -2.76
N LEU A 249 -1.57 24.72 -2.72
CA LEU A 249 -1.33 23.96 -1.50
C LEU A 249 0.11 24.08 -1.00
N ALA A 250 1.08 24.04 -1.91
CA ALA A 250 2.49 24.22 -1.57
C ALA A 250 2.72 25.59 -0.93
N ASP A 251 2.10 26.65 -1.46
CA ASP A 251 2.16 28.01 -0.93
C ASP A 251 1.50 28.12 0.46
N ALA A 252 0.33 27.51 0.64
CA ALA A 252 -0.36 27.48 1.92
C ALA A 252 0.46 26.72 2.98
N LEU A 253 1.03 25.58 2.61
CA LEU A 253 1.87 24.79 3.50
C LEU A 253 3.18 25.51 3.84
N ARG A 254 3.81 26.20 2.89
CA ARG A 254 5.00 27.05 3.14
C ARG A 254 4.73 28.09 4.20
N THR A 255 3.58 28.74 4.12
CA THR A 255 3.13 29.71 5.13
C THR A 255 2.98 29.03 6.50
N TYR A 256 2.32 27.87 6.54
CA TYR A 256 2.17 27.11 7.78
C TYR A 256 3.51 26.66 8.37
N ARG A 257 4.51 26.28 7.56
CA ARG A 257 5.85 25.87 8.04
C ARG A 257 6.54 26.97 8.84
N VAL A 258 6.43 28.23 8.42
CA VAL A 258 7.10 29.37 9.07
C VAL A 258 6.34 29.97 10.26
N GLU A 259 5.07 29.59 10.46
CA GLU A 259 4.28 30.06 11.61
C GLU A 259 4.84 29.53 12.94
N LYS A 260 5.04 30.41 13.93
CA LYS A 260 5.59 30.04 15.26
C LYS A 260 4.61 29.25 16.12
N ILE A 261 3.30 29.47 15.94
CA ILE A 261 2.25 28.80 16.70
C ILE A 261 1.55 27.84 15.76
N LYS A 262 1.77 26.53 15.98
CA LYS A 262 1.08 25.49 15.23
C LYS A 262 -0.31 25.24 15.81
N VAL A 263 -1.22 24.80 14.97
CA VAL A 263 -2.52 24.28 15.42
C VAL A 263 -2.28 22.93 16.09
N PRO A 264 -2.88 22.64 17.26
CA PRO A 264 -2.75 21.34 17.91
C PRO A 264 -3.12 20.19 16.96
N THR A 265 -2.35 19.11 17.00
CA THR A 265 -2.53 17.96 16.10
C THR A 265 -3.90 17.31 16.28
N GLU A 266 -4.42 17.26 17.50
CA GLU A 266 -5.76 16.74 17.82
C GLU A 266 -6.88 17.54 17.15
N ASP A 267 -6.72 18.86 17.05
CA ASP A 267 -7.68 19.73 16.38
C ASP A 267 -7.64 19.47 14.86
N LEU A 268 -6.45 19.36 14.27
CA LEU A 268 -6.28 19.01 12.85
C LEU A 268 -6.88 17.64 12.52
N ILE A 269 -6.73 16.65 13.42
CA ILE A 269 -7.33 15.32 13.29
C ILE A 269 -8.87 15.40 13.35
N THR A 270 -9.41 16.29 14.18
CA THR A 270 -10.86 16.51 14.25
C THR A 270 -11.36 17.16 12.97
N ASP A 271 -10.64 18.16 12.47
CA ASP A 271 -11.00 18.87 11.25
C ASP A 271 -10.95 17.98 10.01
N ILE A 272 -9.89 17.17 9.84
CA ILE A 272 -9.74 16.33 8.65
C ILE A 272 -10.85 15.27 8.57
N ARG A 273 -11.37 14.77 9.71
CA ARG A 273 -12.51 13.83 9.74
C ARG A 273 -13.78 14.43 9.13
N ASN A 274 -13.96 15.75 9.18
CA ASN A 274 -15.13 16.41 8.59
C ASN A 274 -15.10 16.41 7.05
N TYR A 275 -13.94 16.16 6.44
CA TYR A 275 -13.76 16.10 5.00
C TYR A 275 -13.69 14.68 4.43
N ILE A 276 -13.62 13.66 5.30
CA ILE A 276 -13.44 12.27 4.90
C ILE A 276 -14.74 11.50 5.18
N PRO A 277 -15.25 10.69 4.23
CA PRO A 277 -16.34 9.76 4.50
C PRO A 277 -16.01 8.84 5.68
N ARG A 278 -16.96 8.63 6.61
CA ARG A 278 -16.69 7.90 7.86
C ARG A 278 -16.05 6.53 7.62
N GLY A 279 -16.52 5.79 6.62
CA GLY A 279 -15.98 4.49 6.21
C GLY A 279 -14.51 4.53 5.75
N SER A 280 -14.05 5.66 5.22
CA SER A 280 -12.69 5.86 4.71
C SER A 280 -11.70 6.36 5.78
N VAL A 281 -12.17 6.83 6.95
CA VAL A 281 -11.32 7.39 8.01
C VAL A 281 -10.17 6.45 8.42
N PRO A 282 -10.40 5.14 8.70
CA PRO A 282 -9.32 4.24 9.09
C PRO A 282 -8.23 4.14 8.02
N THR A 283 -8.63 4.09 6.75
CA THR A 283 -7.76 3.97 5.58
C THR A 283 -6.88 5.22 5.42
N ILE A 284 -7.46 6.42 5.55
CA ILE A 284 -6.72 7.68 5.46
C ILE A 284 -5.72 7.81 6.61
N PHE A 285 -6.10 7.43 7.83
CA PHE A 285 -5.20 7.51 8.98
C PHE A 285 -4.10 6.45 8.98
N GLN A 286 -4.37 5.26 8.43
CA GLN A 286 -3.32 4.29 8.10
C GLN A 286 -2.32 4.87 7.09
N SER A 287 -2.81 5.50 6.03
CA SER A 287 -1.96 6.18 5.04
C SER A 287 -1.12 7.30 5.68
N LEU A 288 -1.73 8.12 6.52
CA LEU A 288 -1.06 9.22 7.21
C LEU A 288 0.05 8.73 8.14
N LEU A 289 -0.22 7.69 8.94
CA LEU A 289 0.81 7.11 9.79
C LEU A 289 1.93 6.46 8.98
N ASN A 290 1.60 5.78 7.88
CA ASN A 290 2.59 5.20 6.99
C ASN A 290 3.49 6.27 6.36
N ASP A 291 2.92 7.40 5.96
CA ASP A 291 3.72 8.51 5.41
C ASP A 291 4.62 9.12 6.48
N ILE A 292 4.12 9.29 7.71
CA ILE A 292 4.90 9.72 8.87
C ILE A 292 6.05 8.75 9.17
N LEU A 293 5.79 7.44 9.13
CA LEU A 293 6.84 6.42 9.29
C LEU A 293 7.91 6.56 8.20
N SER A 294 7.49 6.83 6.95
CA SER A 294 8.41 6.92 5.81
C SER A 294 9.36 8.12 5.87
N ILE A 295 8.94 9.21 6.50
CA ILE A 295 9.73 10.44 6.64
C ILE A 295 10.48 10.53 7.98
N SER A 296 10.19 9.61 8.90
CA SER A 296 10.89 9.58 10.19
C SER A 296 12.39 9.30 9.98
N LYS A 297 13.24 10.03 10.71
CA LYS A 297 14.71 9.86 10.67
C LYS A 297 15.17 8.54 11.28
N ASN A 298 14.37 8.00 12.20
CA ASN A 298 14.70 6.82 12.96
C ASN A 298 14.65 5.56 12.08
N ASN A 299 15.38 4.54 12.53
CA ASN A 299 15.26 3.22 11.93
C ASN A 299 13.79 2.75 12.06
N PRO A 300 13.08 2.43 10.96
CA PRO A 300 11.68 2.01 11.03
C PRO A 300 11.44 0.79 11.92
N ASP A 301 12.43 -0.11 12.04
CA ASP A 301 12.34 -1.27 12.96
C ASP A 301 12.30 -0.88 14.44
N GLU A 302 12.76 0.32 14.77
CA GLU A 302 12.85 0.86 16.13
C GLU A 302 11.74 1.89 16.41
N TRP A 303 10.66 1.88 15.63
CA TRP A 303 9.56 2.85 15.73
C TRP A 303 8.97 3.01 17.14
N LYS A 304 9.06 1.97 17.99
CA LYS A 304 8.58 2.01 19.38
C LYS A 304 9.40 2.92 20.30
N ASN A 305 10.62 3.27 19.89
CA ASN A 305 11.49 4.19 20.63
C ASN A 305 11.11 5.65 20.38
N ASP A 306 10.36 5.93 19.32
CA ASP A 306 9.87 7.27 18.99
C ASP A 306 8.53 7.51 19.71
N GLU A 307 8.59 8.20 20.86
CA GLU A 307 7.41 8.51 21.67
C GLU A 307 6.37 9.35 20.92
N ILE A 308 6.81 10.23 20.01
CA ILE A 308 5.94 11.09 19.20
C ILE A 308 5.20 10.22 18.18
N PHE A 309 5.91 9.34 17.48
CA PHE A 309 5.32 8.39 16.54
C PHE A 309 4.30 7.47 17.23
N VAL A 310 4.64 6.91 18.40
CA VAL A 310 3.72 6.06 19.18
C VAL A 310 2.47 6.84 19.62
N ARG A 311 2.60 8.14 19.88
CA ARG A 311 1.44 8.99 20.17
C ARG A 311 0.53 9.14 18.95
N TYR A 312 1.10 9.43 17.78
CA TYR A 312 0.37 9.53 16.52
C TYR A 312 -0.32 8.21 16.14
N GLN A 313 0.38 7.08 16.29
CA GLN A 313 -0.19 5.75 16.12
C GLN A 313 -1.48 5.57 16.93
N ARG A 314 -1.47 5.95 18.21
CA ARG A 314 -2.64 5.85 19.10
C ARG A 314 -3.76 6.79 18.70
N LEU A 315 -3.44 8.04 18.34
CA LEU A 315 -4.43 9.03 17.89
C LEU A 315 -5.15 8.59 16.61
N PHE A 316 -4.43 7.91 15.73
CA PHE A 316 -4.95 7.35 14.47
C PHE A 316 -5.65 6.00 14.63
N GLY A 317 -5.57 5.37 15.81
CA GLY A 317 -6.17 4.06 16.05
C GLY A 317 -5.53 2.92 15.25
N VAL A 318 -4.25 3.05 14.90
CA VAL A 318 -3.50 2.03 14.15
C VAL A 318 -2.86 1.04 15.13
N SER A 319 -3.04 -0.25 14.90
CA SER A 319 -2.48 -1.30 15.77
C SER A 319 -0.99 -1.58 15.48
N ASP A 320 -0.27 -2.12 16.46
CA ASP A 320 1.12 -2.55 16.31
C ASP A 320 1.33 -3.48 15.10
N ALA A 321 0.39 -4.41 14.86
CA ALA A 321 0.46 -5.32 13.72
C ALA A 321 0.41 -4.57 12.37
N GLN A 322 -0.40 -3.51 12.29
CA GLN A 322 -0.49 -2.66 11.10
C GLN A 322 0.79 -1.84 10.90
N VAL A 323 1.40 -1.32 11.99
CA VAL A 323 2.69 -0.62 11.91
C VAL A 323 3.81 -1.57 11.49
N ASP A 324 3.90 -2.77 12.07
CA ASP A 324 4.91 -3.78 11.71
C ASP A 324 4.79 -4.17 10.22
N PHE A 325 3.57 -4.19 9.68
CA PHE A 325 3.35 -4.34 8.25
C PHE A 325 3.91 -3.16 7.45
N PHE A 326 3.67 -1.91 7.86
CA PHE A 326 4.21 -0.71 7.19
C PHE A 326 5.75 -0.68 7.21
N VAL A 327 6.37 -1.07 8.33
CA VAL A 327 7.83 -1.20 8.45
C VAL A 327 8.36 -2.20 7.42
N ARG A 328 7.77 -3.40 7.36
CA ARG A 328 8.18 -4.43 6.38
C ARG A 328 8.01 -3.96 4.94
N ARG A 329 6.93 -3.24 4.61
CA ARG A 329 6.75 -2.62 3.29
C ARG A 329 7.89 -1.65 3.00
N LEU A 330 8.12 -0.69 3.90
CA LEU A 330 9.10 0.38 3.71
C LEU A 330 10.52 -0.18 3.49
N LEU A 331 10.89 -1.21 4.25
CA LEU A 331 12.18 -1.88 4.08
C LEU A 331 12.28 -2.62 2.74
N GLN A 332 11.20 -3.25 2.27
CA GLN A 332 11.18 -3.88 0.94
C GLN A 332 11.27 -2.84 -0.19
N ASP A 333 10.56 -1.72 -0.06
CA ASP A 333 10.62 -0.62 -1.03
C ASP A 333 12.06 -0.06 -1.14
N ARG A 334 12.71 0.20 0.00
CA ARG A 334 14.12 0.63 0.05
C ARG A 334 15.04 -0.39 -0.64
N ARG A 335 14.88 -1.66 -0.30
CA ARG A 335 15.69 -2.75 -0.84
C ARG A 335 15.57 -2.86 -2.37
N ILE A 336 14.40 -2.65 -2.96
CA ILE A 336 14.22 -2.70 -4.42
C ILE A 336 14.87 -1.51 -5.12
N ILE A 337 14.78 -0.33 -4.52
CA ILE A 337 15.42 0.87 -5.07
C ILE A 337 16.94 0.74 -4.99
N GLU A 338 17.46 0.27 -3.85
CA GLU A 338 18.88 0.26 -3.55
C GLU A 338 19.64 -0.96 -4.09
N GLU A 339 19.02 -2.14 -4.08
CA GLU A 339 19.63 -3.39 -4.53
C GLU A 339 19.14 -3.80 -5.93
N LYS A 340 20.00 -4.47 -6.71
CA LYS A 340 19.64 -5.03 -8.02
C LYS A 340 18.81 -6.32 -7.84
N ILE A 341 17.50 -6.17 -7.60
CA ILE A 341 16.54 -7.27 -7.38
C ILE A 341 15.71 -7.53 -8.64
N ASP A 342 15.58 -8.80 -9.03
CA ASP A 342 14.78 -9.21 -10.18
C ASP A 342 13.28 -9.33 -9.89
N ASP A 343 12.49 -9.23 -10.96
CA ASP A 343 11.03 -9.22 -10.90
C ASP A 343 10.41 -10.45 -10.21
N ASN A 344 11.04 -11.64 -10.29
CA ASN A 344 10.49 -12.81 -9.61
C ASN A 344 10.69 -12.73 -8.10
N THR A 345 11.84 -12.23 -7.66
CA THR A 345 12.13 -12.00 -6.25
C THR A 345 11.18 -10.94 -5.68
N ILE A 346 10.93 -9.87 -6.44
CA ILE A 346 9.96 -8.83 -6.11
C ILE A 346 8.55 -9.42 -5.95
N LYS A 347 8.07 -10.21 -6.92
CA LYS A 347 6.74 -10.83 -6.88
C LYS A 347 6.53 -11.75 -5.68
N ARG A 348 7.58 -12.48 -5.25
CA ARG A 348 7.50 -13.33 -4.04
C ARG A 348 7.40 -12.50 -2.77
N ALA A 349 8.26 -11.49 -2.62
CA ALA A 349 8.21 -10.56 -1.50
C ALA A 349 6.82 -9.88 -1.40
N MET A 350 6.22 -9.55 -2.55
CA MET A 350 4.84 -9.05 -2.62
C MET A 350 3.78 -10.02 -2.13
N SER A 351 3.84 -11.28 -2.57
CA SER A 351 2.88 -12.29 -2.11
C SER A 351 2.98 -12.53 -0.61
N GLU A 352 4.19 -12.51 -0.05
CA GLU A 352 4.42 -12.65 1.39
C GLU A 352 3.88 -11.43 2.16
N LEU A 353 4.15 -10.22 1.66
CA LEU A 353 3.65 -9.00 2.26
C LEU A 353 2.11 -8.97 2.23
N ALA A 354 1.46 -9.38 1.12
CA ALA A 354 -0.01 -9.46 1.05
C ALA A 354 -0.59 -10.36 2.16
N ALA A 355 0.00 -11.54 2.35
CA ALA A 355 -0.44 -12.48 3.38
C ALA A 355 -0.32 -11.89 4.79
N ILE A 356 0.77 -11.16 5.07
CA ILE A 356 0.97 -10.46 6.35
C ILE A 356 -0.04 -9.32 6.51
N GLY A 357 -0.29 -8.54 5.44
CA GLY A 357 -1.24 -7.43 5.45
C GLY A 357 -2.66 -7.87 5.79
N THR A 358 -3.12 -8.96 5.18
CA THR A 358 -4.41 -9.59 5.54
C THR A 358 -4.46 -10.02 7.00
N ALA A 359 -3.38 -10.63 7.52
CA ALA A 359 -3.34 -11.04 8.93
C ALA A 359 -3.27 -9.86 9.91
N ALA A 360 -2.65 -8.75 9.52
CA ALA A 360 -2.51 -7.54 10.32
C ALA A 360 -3.74 -6.62 10.26
N GLY A 361 -4.71 -6.90 9.38
CA GLY A 361 -5.83 -6.02 9.12
C GLY A 361 -5.41 -4.72 8.44
N VAL A 362 -4.48 -4.79 7.49
CA VAL A 362 -4.15 -3.69 6.58
C VAL A 362 -4.75 -3.99 5.23
N SER A 363 -5.66 -3.14 4.77
CA SER A 363 -6.16 -3.27 3.40
C SER A 363 -5.10 -2.84 2.39
N LEU A 364 -5.02 -3.57 1.28
CA LEU A 364 -4.24 -3.15 0.11
C LEU A 364 -4.72 -1.77 -0.41
N ALA A 365 -6.00 -1.47 -0.19
CA ALA A 365 -6.60 -0.19 -0.51
C ALA A 365 -5.92 0.96 0.26
N ALA A 366 -5.66 0.82 1.56
CA ALA A 366 -4.93 1.83 2.36
C ALA A 366 -3.56 2.19 1.80
N LEU A 367 -2.90 1.25 1.11
CA LEU A 367 -1.62 1.49 0.45
C LEU A 367 -1.77 2.19 -0.91
N ALA A 368 -2.95 2.13 -1.52
CA ALA A 368 -3.27 2.84 -2.75
C ALA A 368 -3.70 4.30 -2.50
N VAL A 369 -4.09 4.66 -1.27
CA VAL A 369 -4.48 6.03 -0.87
C VAL A 369 -3.34 7.05 -1.10
N THR A 370 -2.08 6.64 -0.95
CA THR A 370 -0.87 7.40 -1.33
C THR A 370 -0.71 7.47 -2.87
N GLY A 371 -1.61 8.22 -3.52
CA GLY A 371 -2.00 8.00 -4.92
C GLY A 371 -1.55 9.04 -5.96
N GLY A 372 -0.24 9.28 -6.14
CA GLY A 372 0.31 10.03 -7.28
C GLY A 372 -0.27 9.55 -8.63
N VAL A 373 -0.62 10.51 -9.50
CA VAL A 373 -1.44 10.41 -10.73
C VAL A 373 -0.96 9.40 -11.79
N SER A 374 -1.22 8.12 -11.52
CA SER A 374 -1.66 7.03 -12.40
C SER A 374 -1.55 5.75 -11.56
N THR A 375 -2.67 5.25 -11.05
CA THR A 375 -2.75 3.97 -10.31
C THR A 375 -1.73 3.78 -9.18
N GLY A 376 -1.76 4.66 -8.16
CA GLY A 376 -1.28 4.37 -6.80
C GLY A 376 0.21 4.06 -6.69
N ILE A 377 1.05 5.09 -6.69
CA ILE A 377 2.50 4.94 -6.85
C ILE A 377 3.24 4.56 -5.57
N TRP A 378 2.75 4.90 -4.38
CA TRP A 378 3.35 4.36 -3.16
C TRP A 378 2.69 3.05 -2.68
N GLY A 379 1.59 2.65 -3.34
CA GLY A 379 1.21 1.24 -3.53
C GLY A 379 1.98 0.54 -4.67
N GLY A 380 3.02 1.20 -5.21
CA GLY A 380 3.70 0.84 -6.46
C GLY A 380 4.12 -0.61 -6.55
N LEU A 381 4.54 -1.20 -5.44
CA LEU A 381 4.95 -2.59 -5.44
C LEU A 381 3.77 -3.57 -5.61
N PHE A 382 2.63 -3.27 -4.97
CA PHE A 382 1.41 -4.08 -5.05
C PHE A 382 0.61 -3.82 -6.32
N THR A 383 0.53 -2.58 -6.78
CA THR A 383 -0.17 -2.25 -8.03
C THR A 383 0.57 -2.83 -9.24
N ILE A 384 1.91 -2.79 -9.26
CA ILE A 384 2.71 -3.42 -10.31
C ILE A 384 2.57 -4.96 -10.30
N SER A 385 2.48 -5.59 -9.13
CA SER A 385 2.33 -7.06 -9.04
C SER A 385 0.91 -7.56 -9.26
N MET A 386 -0.13 -6.86 -8.80
CA MET A 386 -1.54 -7.23 -8.97
C MET A 386 -2.08 -6.92 -10.38
N ALA A 387 -1.55 -5.91 -11.07
CA ALA A 387 -1.80 -5.73 -12.50
C ALA A 387 -1.24 -6.90 -13.36
N SER A 388 -0.38 -7.74 -12.79
CA SER A 388 0.28 -8.85 -13.50
C SER A 388 -0.41 -10.21 -13.37
N THR A 389 -1.48 -10.35 -12.55
CA THR A 389 -2.19 -11.63 -12.37
C THR A 389 -3.11 -12.06 -13.54
N GLY A 390 -3.14 -11.29 -14.63
CA GLY A 390 -3.76 -11.70 -15.88
C GLY A 390 -3.09 -11.00 -17.07
N GLY A 391 -2.15 -11.67 -17.72
CA GLY A 391 -1.53 -11.36 -19.02
C GLY A 391 -1.61 -9.92 -19.54
N MET A 392 -0.44 -9.26 -19.63
CA MET A 392 -0.18 -7.96 -20.27
C MET A 392 -0.69 -6.72 -19.51
N ALA A 393 0.12 -6.24 -18.57
CA ALA A 393 0.12 -4.83 -18.15
C ALA A 393 1.52 -4.35 -17.73
N LEU A 394 2.57 -4.75 -18.48
CA LEU A 394 3.80 -3.94 -18.58
C LEU A 394 3.64 -2.99 -19.77
N GLY A 395 2.60 -2.17 -19.73
CA GLY A 395 2.34 -1.13 -20.71
C GLY A 395 3.03 0.16 -20.29
N LEU A 396 4.36 0.24 -20.39
CA LEU A 396 5.09 1.51 -20.32
C LEU A 396 4.77 2.34 -21.57
N ALA A 397 3.56 2.88 -21.63
CA ALA A 397 3.16 3.88 -22.59
C ALA A 397 3.62 5.25 -22.07
N ALA A 398 4.68 5.77 -22.69
CA ALA A 398 4.96 7.19 -22.87
C ALA A 398 4.63 8.13 -21.69
N ILE A 399 5.56 8.29 -20.76
CA ILE A 399 5.65 9.53 -19.98
C ILE A 399 6.94 10.23 -20.43
N GLY A 400 6.81 11.08 -21.45
CA GLY A 400 7.90 11.94 -21.89
C GLY A 400 8.29 12.90 -20.77
N GLY A 401 9.52 12.77 -20.27
CA GLY A 401 10.13 13.75 -19.36
C GLY A 401 10.66 14.95 -20.13
N LEU A 402 10.37 16.15 -19.62
CA LEU A 402 11.08 17.38 -19.93
C LEU A 402 12.33 17.42 -19.03
N GLY A 403 13.53 17.32 -19.62
CA GLY A 403 14.83 17.38 -18.93
C GLY A 403 15.88 16.58 -19.70
N TYR A 404 17.08 17.13 -19.87
CA TYR A 404 18.15 16.64 -20.76
C TYR A 404 18.43 15.13 -20.58
N GLY A 405 18.26 14.32 -21.63
CA GLY A 405 18.47 12.86 -21.57
C GLY A 405 17.18 12.04 -21.56
N ALA A 406 16.29 12.28 -22.53
CA ALA A 406 15.07 11.50 -22.73
C ALA A 406 15.39 10.00 -22.85
N TYR A 407 15.17 9.26 -21.76
CA TYR A 407 15.22 7.80 -21.75
C TYR A 407 14.19 7.30 -22.77
N ARG A 408 14.67 7.03 -23.99
CA ARG A 408 13.82 6.64 -25.11
C ARG A 408 13.24 5.28 -24.77
N GLY A 409 11.91 5.22 -24.80
CA GLY A 409 11.14 4.02 -24.53
C GLY A 409 11.71 2.81 -25.27
N VAL A 410 12.16 1.85 -24.46
CA VAL A 410 12.63 0.54 -24.94
C VAL A 410 11.46 -0.14 -25.64
N LYS A 411 11.62 -0.41 -26.94
CA LYS A 411 10.66 -1.21 -27.71
C LYS A 411 10.63 -2.63 -27.14
N TYR A 412 9.53 -2.96 -26.49
CA TYR A 412 9.24 -4.26 -25.91
C TYR A 412 8.78 -5.23 -27.00
N PHE A 413 9.72 -5.98 -27.59
CA PHE A 413 9.40 -7.20 -28.31
C PHE A 413 10.61 -8.14 -28.18
N SER A 414 10.63 -9.02 -27.16
CA SER A 414 11.13 -10.43 -27.27
C SER A 414 11.68 -11.11 -25.99
N GLY A 415 10.92 -11.19 -24.90
CA GLY A 415 10.81 -12.38 -24.03
C GLY A 415 12.04 -12.94 -23.30
N THR A 416 13.23 -12.35 -23.42
CA THR A 416 14.50 -12.82 -22.82
C THR A 416 15.55 -11.70 -22.61
N ALA A 417 15.22 -10.42 -22.83
CA ALA A 417 16.18 -9.34 -22.63
C ALA A 417 16.44 -9.12 -21.12
N GLU A 418 17.69 -8.84 -20.73
CA GLU A 418 18.06 -8.59 -19.33
C GLU A 418 17.28 -7.41 -18.72
N SER A 419 16.80 -6.49 -19.56
CA SER A 419 15.87 -5.42 -19.19
C SER A 419 14.47 -5.90 -18.78
N GLU A 420 13.98 -7.05 -19.28
CA GLU A 420 12.70 -7.64 -18.84
C GLU A 420 12.82 -8.28 -17.45
N LYS A 421 14.04 -8.57 -16.97
CA LYS A 421 14.28 -9.17 -15.65
C LYS A 421 14.10 -8.17 -14.51
N TYR A 422 14.24 -6.88 -14.79
CA TYR A 422 14.24 -5.79 -13.80
C TYR A 422 13.19 -4.72 -14.10
N ALA A 423 12.15 -5.05 -14.88
CA ALA A 423 11.18 -4.07 -15.36
C ALA A 423 10.38 -3.42 -14.21
N ILE A 424 10.06 -4.19 -13.15
CA ILE A 424 9.34 -3.67 -11.98
C ILE A 424 10.21 -2.63 -11.27
N ARG A 425 11.48 -2.97 -11.01
CA ARG A 425 12.45 -2.07 -10.38
C ARG A 425 12.66 -0.80 -11.22
N SER A 426 12.87 -0.93 -12.53
CA SER A 426 13.06 0.23 -13.41
C SER A 426 11.85 1.17 -13.40
N THR A 427 10.63 0.62 -13.36
CA THR A 427 9.40 1.43 -13.25
C THR A 427 9.35 2.20 -11.93
N MET A 428 9.71 1.56 -10.81
CA MET A 428 9.77 2.23 -9.50
C MET A 428 10.83 3.35 -9.48
N LEU A 429 12.02 3.11 -10.04
CA LEU A 429 13.09 4.11 -10.11
C LEU A 429 12.71 5.32 -10.99
N GLN A 430 12.08 5.09 -12.15
CA GLN A 430 11.60 6.18 -13.01
C GLN A 430 10.58 7.07 -12.32
N GLN A 431 9.69 6.44 -11.56
CA GLN A 431 8.68 7.15 -10.82
C GLN A 431 9.28 7.93 -9.64
N LYS A 432 10.26 7.35 -8.93
CA LYS A 432 11.05 8.06 -7.91
C LYS A 432 11.73 9.30 -8.50
N ILE A 433 12.36 9.19 -9.68
CA ILE A 433 12.97 10.35 -10.37
C ILE A 433 11.93 11.44 -10.64
N LYS A 434 10.75 11.07 -11.17
CA LYS A 434 9.67 12.04 -11.43
C LYS A 434 9.21 12.77 -10.15
N GLU A 435 9.22 12.09 -9.01
CA GLU A 435 8.86 12.67 -7.72
C GLU A 435 9.94 13.60 -7.19
N LEU A 436 11.21 13.21 -7.32
CA LEU A 436 12.36 14.04 -6.98
C LEU A 436 12.38 15.32 -7.82
N GLN A 437 12.16 15.23 -9.13
CA GLN A 437 12.05 16.40 -10.02
C GLN A 437 10.92 17.36 -9.64
N LYS A 438 9.77 16.85 -9.16
CA LYS A 438 8.71 17.72 -8.61
C LYS A 438 9.14 18.36 -7.29
N SER A 439 9.81 17.60 -6.45
CA SER A 439 10.37 18.06 -5.17
C SER A 439 11.37 19.20 -5.38
N GLU A 440 12.25 19.08 -6.39
CA GLU A 440 13.16 20.15 -6.80
C GLU A 440 12.41 21.43 -7.23
N ASN A 441 11.31 21.30 -7.98
CA ASN A 441 10.51 22.46 -8.36
C ASN A 441 9.92 23.19 -7.13
N TYR A 442 9.40 22.46 -6.15
CA TYR A 442 8.93 23.08 -4.90
C TYR A 442 10.07 23.77 -4.13
N LEU A 443 11.24 23.15 -4.05
CA LEU A 443 12.41 23.76 -3.41
C LEU A 443 12.85 25.05 -4.11
N ILE A 444 12.89 25.07 -5.43
CA ILE A 444 13.22 26.28 -6.21
C ILE A 444 12.22 27.39 -5.90
N GLU A 445 10.92 27.08 -5.85
CA GLU A 445 9.89 28.07 -5.49
C GLU A 445 10.06 28.58 -4.05
N ASP A 446 10.38 27.70 -3.11
CA ASP A 446 10.63 28.05 -1.71
C ASP A 446 11.89 28.90 -1.52
N ILE A 447 12.97 28.60 -2.25
CA ILE A 447 14.21 29.38 -2.27
C ILE A 447 13.93 30.77 -2.81
N ASN A 448 13.20 30.88 -3.91
CA ASN A 448 12.82 32.16 -4.50
C ASN A 448 11.98 32.98 -3.52
N TRP A 449 10.95 32.38 -2.92
CA TRP A 449 10.10 33.03 -1.93
C TRP A 449 10.90 33.53 -0.72
N THR A 450 11.77 32.68 -0.16
CA THR A 450 12.60 33.02 0.99
C THR A 450 13.58 34.15 0.65
N THR A 451 14.18 34.10 -0.54
CA THR A 451 15.08 35.16 -1.04
C THR A 451 14.34 36.49 -1.20
N THR A 452 13.10 36.47 -1.70
CA THR A 452 12.25 37.67 -1.77
C THR A 452 11.97 38.22 -0.38
N LYS A 453 11.65 37.38 0.62
CA LYS A 453 11.42 37.83 2.00
C LYS A 453 12.65 38.47 2.63
N ILE A 454 13.84 37.90 2.40
CA ILE A 454 15.11 38.48 2.82
C ILE A 454 15.30 39.87 2.19
N ALA A 455 15.08 39.99 0.87
CA ALA A 455 15.21 41.26 0.16
C ALA A 455 14.24 42.33 0.70
N GLU A 456 12.97 41.98 0.90
CA GLU A 456 11.93 42.88 1.45
C GLU A 456 12.31 43.42 2.85
N LEU A 457 12.91 42.59 3.70
CA LEU A 457 13.36 43.01 5.03
C LEU A 457 14.61 43.91 4.97
N ILE A 458 15.54 43.64 4.06
CA ILE A 458 16.75 44.44 3.85
C ILE A 458 16.41 45.82 3.27
N GLU A 459 15.43 45.91 2.37
CA GLU A 459 15.00 47.19 1.77
C GLU A 459 14.40 48.15 2.79
N LYS A 460 13.80 47.64 3.87
CA LYS A 460 13.30 48.43 5.00
C LYS A 460 14.43 48.92 5.89
N LYS A 461 15.35 49.72 5.34
CA LYS A 461 16.61 50.18 5.96
C LYS A 461 16.47 50.71 7.40
N ASN A 462 15.36 51.38 7.71
CA ASN A 462 15.11 51.96 9.05
C ASN A 462 14.58 50.96 10.08
N GLN A 463 14.25 49.73 9.68
CA GLN A 463 13.67 48.68 10.53
C GLN A 463 14.53 47.41 10.57
N ILE A 464 15.73 47.42 9.99
CA ILE A 464 16.62 46.25 9.95
C ILE A 464 16.92 45.71 11.37
N LEU A 465 17.17 46.61 12.33
CA LEU A 465 17.39 46.21 13.73
C LEU A 465 16.13 45.61 14.38
N ALA A 466 14.94 46.11 14.03
CA ALA A 466 13.67 45.58 14.53
C ALA A 466 13.32 44.22 13.88
N ASN A 467 13.78 43.98 12.66
CA ASN A 467 13.54 42.76 11.90
C ASN A 467 14.72 41.77 11.96
N HIS A 468 15.71 42.00 12.82
CA HIS A 468 16.97 41.25 12.81
C HIS A 468 16.77 39.75 13.05
N GLU A 469 15.93 39.39 14.01
CA GLU A 469 15.61 37.99 14.33
C GLU A 469 14.92 37.29 13.15
N GLN A 470 13.90 37.92 12.57
CA GLN A 470 13.17 37.39 11.42
C GLN A 470 14.07 37.26 10.17
N LEU A 471 15.02 38.18 9.99
CA LEU A 471 15.99 38.10 8.90
C LEU A 471 16.93 36.90 9.07
N LEU A 472 17.39 36.62 10.30
CA LEU A 472 18.22 35.45 10.60
C LEU A 472 17.46 34.14 10.36
N GLU A 473 16.17 34.08 10.75
CA GLU A 473 15.30 32.94 10.50
C GLU A 473 15.19 32.63 8.99
N TYR A 474 14.91 33.62 8.15
CA TYR A 474 14.85 33.39 6.69
C TYR A 474 16.21 33.01 6.08
N ILE A 475 17.32 33.55 6.59
CA ILE A 475 18.67 33.14 6.14
C ILE A 475 18.94 31.67 6.51
N GLN A 476 18.56 31.24 7.71
CA GLN A 476 18.69 29.84 8.12
C GLN A 476 17.80 28.92 7.29
N MET A 477 16.57 29.34 6.99
CA MET A 477 15.68 28.62 6.08
C MET A 477 16.29 28.49 4.69
N ALA A 478 16.83 29.56 4.10
CA ALA A 478 17.48 29.52 2.79
C ALA A 478 18.67 28.55 2.75
N LYS A 479 19.46 28.46 3.83
CA LYS A 479 20.54 27.46 3.94
C LYS A 479 20.02 26.03 4.01
N SER A 480 18.94 25.81 4.78
CA SER A 480 18.31 24.49 4.92
C SER A 480 17.71 24.03 3.59
N LEU A 481 17.11 24.96 2.84
CA LEU A 481 16.60 24.74 1.49
C LEU A 481 17.70 24.36 0.48
N ASP A 482 18.83 25.09 0.46
CA ASP A 482 19.96 24.75 -0.43
C ASP A 482 20.53 23.37 -0.09
N ALA A 483 20.70 23.06 1.19
CA ALA A 483 21.19 21.76 1.65
C ALA A 483 20.21 20.63 1.27
N GLY A 484 18.91 20.80 1.52
CA GLY A 484 17.88 19.84 1.13
C GLY A 484 17.82 19.63 -0.39
N SER A 485 18.00 20.69 -1.18
CA SER A 485 18.06 20.60 -2.65
C SER A 485 19.21 19.75 -3.15
N ARG A 486 20.40 19.85 -2.52
CA ARG A 486 21.55 19.01 -2.88
C ARG A 486 21.27 17.53 -2.59
N LEU A 487 20.64 17.23 -1.46
CA LEU A 487 20.27 15.85 -1.10
C LEU A 487 19.28 15.24 -2.10
N ILE A 488 18.27 16.00 -2.54
CA ILE A 488 17.30 15.54 -3.54
C ILE A 488 17.99 15.29 -4.89
N PHE A 489 18.85 16.22 -5.32
CA PHE A 489 19.60 16.10 -6.57
C PHE A 489 20.52 14.86 -6.58
N ASP A 490 21.26 14.64 -5.49
CA ASP A 490 22.13 13.47 -5.34
C ASP A 490 21.33 12.15 -5.37
N GLU A 491 20.13 12.15 -4.78
CA GLU A 491 19.23 11.01 -4.77
C GLU A 491 18.61 10.73 -6.16
N GLU A 492 18.33 11.79 -6.94
CA GLU A 492 17.88 11.67 -8.33
C GLU A 492 18.98 11.03 -9.18
N LYS A 493 20.20 11.57 -9.11
CA LYS A 493 21.36 11.05 -9.83
C LYS A 493 21.63 9.58 -9.50
N LYS A 494 21.59 9.21 -8.21
CA LYS A 494 21.74 7.81 -7.77
C LYS A 494 20.63 6.92 -8.35
N SER A 495 19.41 7.43 -8.45
CA SER A 495 18.27 6.70 -9.04
C SER A 495 18.44 6.52 -10.55
N GLN A 496 18.93 7.52 -11.27
CA GLN A 496 19.25 7.46 -12.71
C GLN A 496 20.35 6.41 -13.00
N ILE A 497 21.43 6.44 -12.21
CA ILE A 497 22.50 5.43 -12.26
C ILE A 497 21.92 4.01 -12.06
N ASN A 498 21.04 3.83 -11.08
CA ASN A 498 20.43 2.52 -10.81
C ASN A 498 19.55 1.99 -11.96
N ILE A 499 18.90 2.87 -12.73
CA ILE A 499 18.18 2.47 -13.95
C ILE A 499 19.17 1.91 -14.97
N LEU A 500 20.24 2.66 -15.25
CA LEU A 500 21.28 2.25 -16.20
C LEU A 500 21.89 0.91 -15.78
N LEU A 501 22.24 0.75 -14.51
CA LEU A 501 22.77 -0.51 -13.97
C LEU A 501 21.77 -1.68 -14.05
N SER A 502 20.45 -1.41 -14.02
CA SER A 502 19.42 -2.45 -14.19
C SER A 502 19.34 -2.95 -15.63
N HIS A 503 19.69 -2.10 -16.61
CA HIS A 503 19.67 -2.43 -18.03
C HIS A 503 20.95 -3.13 -18.49
N LEU A 504 22.08 -2.73 -17.91
CA LEU A 504 23.39 -3.25 -18.26
C LEU A 504 23.58 -4.70 -17.75
N PRO A 505 24.19 -5.57 -18.59
CA PRO A 505 24.48 -6.94 -18.18
C PRO A 505 25.55 -6.96 -17.10
N GLU A 506 25.31 -7.68 -16.01
CA GLU A 506 26.32 -7.83 -14.94
C GLU A 506 27.55 -8.58 -15.46
N LYS A 507 27.31 -9.59 -16.30
CA LYS A 507 28.33 -10.35 -17.02
C LYS A 507 28.16 -10.13 -18.53
N LEU A 508 29.18 -9.56 -19.16
CA LEU A 508 29.20 -9.39 -20.61
C LEU A 508 29.45 -10.74 -21.29
N ASP A 509 28.54 -11.13 -22.20
CA ASP A 509 28.81 -12.23 -23.14
C ASP A 509 29.76 -11.72 -24.21
N PHE A 510 31.06 -11.90 -23.94
CA PHE A 510 32.16 -11.45 -24.80
C PHE A 510 31.97 -11.90 -26.26
N ASN A 511 31.63 -13.17 -26.48
CA ASN A 511 31.52 -13.72 -27.83
C ASN A 511 30.34 -13.10 -28.58
N LYS A 512 29.22 -12.90 -27.90
CA LYS A 512 28.04 -12.24 -28.46
C LYS A 512 28.36 -10.79 -28.82
N PHE A 513 28.95 -10.03 -27.91
CA PHE A 513 29.33 -8.63 -28.16
C PHE A 513 30.29 -8.51 -29.36
N GLU A 514 31.32 -9.35 -29.40
CA GLU A 514 32.31 -9.37 -30.49
C GLU A 514 31.71 -9.66 -31.86
N GLU A 515 30.70 -10.53 -31.96
CA GLU A 515 30.02 -10.79 -33.25
C GLU A 515 29.07 -9.66 -33.68
N LEU A 516 28.53 -8.90 -32.73
CA LEU A 516 27.63 -7.78 -33.01
C LEU A 516 28.42 -6.52 -33.39
N VAL A 517 29.47 -6.20 -32.64
CA VAL A 517 30.25 -4.97 -32.84
C VAL A 517 30.97 -4.92 -34.18
N LYS A 518 31.42 -6.07 -34.70
CA LYS A 518 32.04 -6.23 -36.04
C LYS A 518 31.16 -5.76 -37.20
N LYS A 519 29.84 -5.72 -37.01
CA LYS A 519 28.88 -5.28 -38.03
C LYS A 519 28.76 -3.76 -38.11
N THR A 520 29.48 -3.02 -37.26
CA THR A 520 29.40 -1.57 -37.14
C THR A 520 30.69 -0.90 -37.63
N GLN A 521 30.58 0.29 -38.21
CA GLN A 521 31.76 1.09 -38.59
C GLN A 521 32.57 1.62 -37.40
N TYR A 522 31.97 1.64 -36.21
CA TYR A 522 32.55 2.15 -34.96
C TYR A 522 33.18 1.05 -34.10
N GLN A 523 33.54 -0.09 -34.70
CA GLN A 523 33.94 -1.28 -33.95
C GLN A 523 35.12 -1.08 -32.98
N ILE A 524 36.11 -0.25 -33.36
CA ILE A 524 37.30 0.01 -32.54
C ILE A 524 36.94 0.86 -31.31
N PRO A 525 36.38 2.09 -31.47
CA PRO A 525 36.03 2.91 -30.31
C PRO A 525 34.97 2.27 -29.41
N PHE A 526 34.04 1.47 -29.97
CA PHE A 526 33.06 0.76 -29.15
C PHE A 526 33.70 -0.34 -28.30
N ARG A 527 34.64 -1.12 -28.85
CA ARG A 527 35.38 -2.13 -28.07
C ARG A 527 36.18 -1.51 -26.95
N GLU A 528 36.95 -0.47 -27.25
CA GLU A 528 37.76 0.23 -26.25
C GLU A 528 36.90 0.73 -25.10
N TYR A 529 35.76 1.34 -25.43
CA TYR A 529 34.85 1.88 -24.42
C TYR A 529 34.18 0.79 -23.58
N VAL A 530 33.63 -0.25 -24.21
CA VAL A 530 32.99 -1.37 -23.48
C VAL A 530 34.01 -2.06 -22.59
N TYR A 531 35.21 -2.38 -23.09
CA TYR A 531 36.22 -3.05 -22.26
C TYR A 531 36.82 -2.15 -21.17
N ALA A 532 36.77 -0.83 -21.31
CA ALA A 532 37.08 0.07 -20.20
C ALA A 532 36.04 0.02 -19.07
N CYS A 533 34.85 -0.52 -19.31
CA CYS A 533 33.76 -0.63 -18.34
C CYS A 533 33.61 -2.04 -17.72
N TYR A 534 34.22 -3.07 -18.32
CA TYR A 534 34.16 -4.45 -17.82
C TYR A 534 35.55 -4.97 -17.44
N GLN A 535 35.68 -5.57 -16.26
CA GLN A 535 36.92 -6.20 -15.81
C GLN A 535 36.86 -7.71 -16.05
N SER A 536 37.95 -8.29 -16.56
CA SER A 536 38.07 -9.74 -16.65
C SER A 536 38.33 -10.32 -15.26
N ASN A 537 37.44 -11.19 -14.79
CA ASN A 537 37.73 -12.02 -13.63
C ASN A 537 38.77 -13.09 -14.02
N GLY A 538 39.52 -13.63 -13.06
CA GLY A 538 40.56 -14.64 -13.31
C GLY A 538 40.08 -15.92 -14.03
N ASN A 539 38.77 -16.08 -14.25
CA ASN A 539 38.12 -17.16 -14.98
C ASN A 539 37.77 -16.79 -16.43
N GLY A 540 38.14 -15.59 -16.90
CA GLY A 540 37.89 -15.11 -18.26
C GLY A 540 36.47 -14.55 -18.50
N GLU A 541 35.67 -14.34 -17.46
CA GLU A 541 34.37 -13.64 -17.57
C GLU A 541 34.59 -12.13 -17.44
N TYR A 542 33.81 -11.34 -18.18
CA TYR A 542 33.86 -9.87 -18.14
C TYR A 542 32.72 -9.35 -17.26
N ILE A 543 33.05 -8.76 -16.11
CA ILE A 543 32.10 -8.27 -15.11
C ILE A 543 32.07 -6.75 -15.13
N LEU A 544 30.87 -6.16 -15.08
CA LEU A 544 30.69 -4.71 -15.04
C LEU A 544 31.42 -4.14 -13.81
N GLN A 545 32.26 -3.13 -14.01
CA GLN A 545 32.94 -2.44 -12.92
C GLN A 545 31.95 -1.61 -12.11
N ASN A 546 32.31 -1.30 -10.85
CA ASN A 546 31.55 -0.31 -10.08
C ASN A 546 31.79 1.09 -10.67
N ILE A 547 30.82 1.62 -11.40
CA ILE A 547 30.90 2.90 -12.10
C ILE A 547 29.81 3.81 -11.52
N ASP A 548 30.21 4.91 -10.89
CA ASP A 548 29.31 5.91 -10.30
C ASP A 548 29.11 7.14 -11.22
N ASP A 549 29.57 7.03 -12.47
CA ASP A 549 29.48 8.06 -13.50
C ASP A 549 28.31 7.74 -14.44
N GLU A 550 27.26 8.55 -14.34
CA GLU A 550 26.03 8.42 -15.11
C GLU A 550 26.27 8.53 -16.62
N GLU A 551 27.01 9.55 -17.09
CA GLU A 551 27.30 9.75 -18.51
C GLU A 551 28.08 8.57 -19.07
N LYS A 552 28.99 8.01 -18.26
CA LYS A 552 29.76 6.83 -18.64
C LYS A 552 28.88 5.59 -18.81
N LEU A 553 27.95 5.38 -17.89
CA LEU A 553 26.98 4.27 -17.96
C LEU A 553 25.98 4.45 -19.10
N GLU A 554 25.51 5.68 -19.33
CA GLU A 554 24.57 5.99 -20.41
C GLU A 554 25.21 5.71 -21.77
N LYS A 555 26.44 6.18 -21.98
CA LYS A 555 27.17 5.89 -23.21
C LYS A 555 27.44 4.40 -23.39
N LEU A 556 27.72 3.67 -22.31
CA LEU A 556 27.87 2.22 -22.37
C LEU A 556 26.58 1.54 -22.84
N ASP A 557 25.44 1.91 -22.25
CA ASP A 557 24.15 1.34 -22.61
C ASP A 557 23.76 1.67 -24.05
N GLN A 558 23.95 2.92 -24.48
CA GLN A 558 23.74 3.35 -25.87
C GLN A 558 24.60 2.56 -26.87
N ILE A 559 25.85 2.25 -26.53
CA ILE A 559 26.71 1.42 -27.38
C ILE A 559 26.13 0.00 -27.50
N LEU A 560 25.74 -0.63 -26.38
CA LEU A 560 25.15 -1.97 -26.37
C LEU A 560 23.83 -2.03 -27.13
N GLU A 561 22.98 -1.00 -27.00
CA GLU A 561 21.75 -0.87 -27.76
C GLU A 561 22.04 -0.71 -29.26
N THR A 562 22.98 0.16 -29.63
CA THR A 562 23.33 0.45 -31.02
C THR A 562 23.85 -0.78 -31.76
N VAL A 563 24.66 -1.62 -31.10
CA VAL A 563 25.14 -2.88 -31.70
C VAL A 563 24.05 -3.96 -31.75
N GLY A 564 22.89 -3.71 -31.12
CA GLY A 564 21.77 -4.65 -31.05
C GLY A 564 22.02 -5.78 -30.05
N TYR A 565 22.72 -5.50 -28.94
CA TYR A 565 23.03 -6.50 -27.91
C TYR A 565 21.75 -7.07 -27.27
N TYR A 566 20.71 -6.27 -27.10
CA TYR A 566 19.45 -6.70 -26.50
C TYR A 566 18.42 -7.26 -27.51
N ASP A 567 18.69 -7.18 -28.81
CA ASP A 567 17.79 -7.66 -29.87
C ASP A 567 17.86 -9.19 -30.01
N LEU A 568 16.74 -9.90 -29.76
CA LEU A 568 16.68 -11.36 -29.82
C LEU A 568 17.07 -11.92 -31.19
N SER A 569 16.67 -11.27 -32.29
CA SER A 569 16.95 -11.76 -33.63
C SER A 569 18.46 -11.71 -33.93
N LYS A 570 19.10 -10.59 -33.60
CA LYS A 570 20.55 -10.40 -33.76
C LYS A 570 21.36 -11.23 -32.77
N SER A 571 20.89 -11.34 -31.52
CA SER A 571 21.49 -12.12 -30.44
C SER A 571 21.47 -13.62 -30.74
N THR A 572 20.36 -14.15 -31.23
CA THR A 572 20.23 -15.57 -31.61
C THR A 572 21.13 -15.90 -32.80
N VAL A 573 21.18 -15.04 -33.81
CA VAL A 573 22.10 -15.19 -34.96
C VAL A 573 23.55 -15.12 -34.50
N ALA A 574 23.90 -14.18 -33.62
CA ALA A 574 25.26 -14.06 -33.09
C ALA A 574 25.66 -15.31 -32.28
N LYS A 575 24.83 -15.78 -31.35
CA LYS A 575 25.08 -17.02 -30.58
C LYS A 575 25.19 -18.25 -31.48
N THR A 576 24.32 -18.35 -32.48
CA THR A 576 24.36 -19.45 -33.47
C THR A 576 25.66 -19.41 -34.28
N ASN A 577 26.11 -18.22 -34.73
CA ASN A 577 27.38 -18.07 -35.43
C ASN A 577 28.58 -18.43 -34.55
N VAL A 578 28.56 -18.10 -33.26
CA VAL A 578 29.60 -18.50 -32.30
C VAL A 578 29.63 -20.03 -32.13
N LEU A 579 28.47 -20.67 -31.97
CA LEU A 579 28.33 -22.12 -31.88
C LEU A 579 28.79 -22.82 -33.16
N MET A 580 28.40 -22.32 -34.34
CA MET A 580 28.85 -22.83 -35.63
C MET A 580 30.37 -22.66 -35.79
N LYS A 581 30.95 -21.51 -35.42
CA LYS A 581 32.41 -21.30 -35.45
C LYS A 581 33.14 -22.28 -34.53
N LYS A 582 32.64 -22.52 -33.32
CA LYS A 582 33.19 -23.53 -32.39
C LYS A 582 33.07 -24.95 -32.95
N GLY A 583 31.90 -25.33 -33.49
CA GLY A 583 31.66 -26.64 -34.12
C GLY A 583 32.51 -26.89 -35.37
N ILE A 584 32.66 -25.88 -36.23
CA ILE A 584 33.51 -25.93 -37.44
C ILE A 584 35.00 -25.95 -37.05
N SER A 585 35.42 -25.26 -35.99
CA SER A 585 36.80 -25.33 -35.50
C SER A 585 37.14 -26.72 -34.91
N GLY A 586 36.20 -27.37 -34.22
CA GLY A 586 36.34 -28.75 -33.77
C GLY A 586 36.38 -29.76 -34.92
N LEU A 587 35.59 -29.55 -35.96
CA LEU A 587 35.64 -30.34 -37.21
C LEU A 587 36.94 -30.12 -38.00
N LYS A 588 37.47 -28.89 -38.07
CA LYS A 588 38.78 -28.62 -38.68
C LYS A 588 39.93 -29.25 -37.91
N GLY A 589 39.86 -29.32 -36.58
CA GLY A 589 40.83 -30.06 -35.77
C GLY A 589 40.81 -31.57 -36.05
N LEU A 590 39.64 -32.16 -36.32
CA LEU A 590 39.48 -33.56 -36.70
C LEU A 590 39.91 -33.85 -38.14
N ILE A 591 39.72 -32.91 -39.07
CA ILE A 591 40.10 -33.07 -40.48
C ILE A 591 41.61 -32.82 -40.70
N ASN A 592 42.22 -31.90 -39.94
CA ASN A 592 43.67 -31.67 -39.99
C ASN A 592 44.48 -32.70 -39.18
N GLY A 593 43.84 -33.47 -38.30
CA GLY A 593 44.46 -34.60 -37.58
C GLY A 593 44.47 -35.93 -38.34
N GLN A 594 44.08 -35.94 -39.63
CA GLN A 594 44.13 -37.12 -40.49
C GLN A 594 45.11 -36.98 -41.68
N ASN A 595 45.95 -35.96 -41.69
CA ASN A 595 47.05 -35.80 -42.66
C ASN A 595 48.38 -35.46 -41.96
N GLU A 596 48.75 -36.24 -40.95
CA GLU A 596 50.15 -36.45 -40.54
C GLU A 596 50.47 -37.94 -40.49
#